data_AF-A0A534NYU1-F1
#
_entry.id   AF-A0A534NYU1-F1
#
_cell.length_a   1.000
_cell.length_b   1.000
_cell.length_c   1.000
_cell.angle_alpha   90.00
_cell.angle_beta   90.00
_cell.angle_gamma   90.00
#
_symmetry.space_group_name_H-M   'P 1'
#
loop_
_entity.id
_entity.type
_entity.pdbx_description
1 polymer ?
#
loop_
_entity_poly.entity_id
_entity_poly.type
_entity_poly.pdbx_seq_one_letter_code
_entity_poly.pdbx_strand_id
1 'polypeptide(L)'
;MQVHRDIPTLGGLTPDTPGSPRQRLAETGERAQREVAALLVRARSRAHLLQAVRGVWLLAAGFAVSLLAGALLASVNGTFGARILTGALALASAAAVVVFSLRSRLRTDPARLARLLGGPSELLSSVELSRDPPRGASIELLSLLHARAGESARKIEVGRALPLSWLRWPAAALLFSGAIWLAASSVAPRHVSQGLLRLWRGDNGAPPVELSPIAGDLSITYLYPAYTGLPPRTEEGTAGDLHAPRGTEVRIAARADRDLAQAFAVVNGAVIKLDAQGQGHRQLSGTFTLTQVGEWSLRFADARGRTVAQGPSRPIEIVADAAPSVVIDAPKKPMLEVDPQGQVQIAWSATDDYGLQQVSLVFQRAGSKEERVALMTPAVPAKRLRGAYTWEIAPLKLRAGDKVSYHLEAKDNDAVDGAQKGVSATQAIKIFSAAEHSREALIHAQALWERLVALLADRLEEKPTPPEGEPAAQWYAQTSQKDRDGRVLSSEMSAAGTELLKDKLAPRAVGRALRYASTSLGPALQRTSIARAPLARGSLDHEGAVRNFGVALANEIKEEEKDVLYLEDLLDRARLDAMQELGKELAASRRELAR
;
A
#
# COMPACT_ATOMS: atom_id res chain seq x y z
N MET A 1 -53.06 86.28 98.33
CA MET A 1 -54.45 86.51 97.87
C MET A 1 -54.60 85.86 96.50
N GLN A 2 -55.13 84.63 96.49
CA GLN A 2 -55.32 83.80 95.30
C GLN A 2 -56.83 83.70 95.04
N VAL A 3 -57.30 84.16 93.88
CA VAL A 3 -58.61 83.83 93.32
C VAL A 3 -58.55 83.93 91.81
N HIS A 4 -58.64 82.81 91.09
CA HIS A 4 -59.48 82.60 89.88
C HIS A 4 -59.23 81.17 89.38
N ARG A 5 -60.11 80.24 89.75
CA ARG A 5 -61.25 79.73 88.95
C ARG A 5 -60.82 78.68 87.92
N ASP A 6 -60.90 77.43 88.38
CA ASP A 6 -60.95 76.21 87.58
C ASP A 6 -62.15 76.21 86.62
N ILE A 7 -61.89 75.86 85.35
CA ILE A 7 -62.88 75.31 84.43
C ILE A 7 -62.27 74.03 83.83
N PRO A 8 -62.92 72.85 83.97
CA PRO A 8 -62.44 71.60 83.40
C PRO A 8 -62.95 71.43 81.97
N THR A 9 -62.06 71.15 81.01
CA THR A 9 -62.48 70.69 79.67
C THR A 9 -62.33 69.19 79.57
N LEU A 10 -63.45 68.51 79.82
CA LEU A 10 -63.75 67.13 79.46
C LEU A 10 -63.93 67.00 77.94
N GLY A 11 -63.27 65.98 77.39
CA GLY A 11 -63.82 64.96 76.50
C GLY A 11 -64.76 65.33 75.34
N GLY A 12 -64.27 65.04 74.13
CA GLY A 12 -65.07 64.56 73.00
C GLY A 12 -65.41 65.62 71.94
N LEU A 13 -64.95 65.39 70.71
CA LEU A 13 -65.68 65.58 69.44
C LEU A 13 -64.73 65.30 68.26
N THR A 14 -64.95 64.19 67.57
CA THR A 14 -64.59 64.04 66.15
C THR A 14 -65.29 65.13 65.32
N PRO A 15 -64.67 65.57 64.21
CA PRO A 15 -65.52 65.99 63.11
C PRO A 15 -65.01 65.48 61.75
N ASP A 16 -65.77 64.56 61.17
CA ASP A 16 -66.03 64.57 59.72
C ASP A 16 -66.66 65.94 59.41
N THR A 17 -65.87 66.86 58.87
CA THR A 17 -66.37 68.11 58.28
C THR A 17 -66.47 67.91 56.76
N PRO A 18 -67.65 68.10 56.13
CA PRO A 18 -67.71 68.12 54.68
C PRO A 18 -66.94 69.34 54.17
N GLY A 19 -65.86 69.10 53.43
CA GLY A 19 -65.02 70.14 52.84
C GLY A 19 -65.84 71.18 52.06
N SER A 20 -65.30 72.40 51.99
CA SER A 20 -65.91 73.50 51.22
C SER A 20 -66.27 73.04 49.80
N PRO A 21 -67.33 73.58 49.15
CA PRO A 21 -67.70 73.22 47.79
C PRO A 21 -66.51 73.24 46.81
N ARG A 22 -65.55 74.16 47.02
CA ARG A 22 -64.30 74.28 46.28
C ARG A 22 -63.36 73.09 46.48
N GLN A 23 -63.17 72.63 47.73
CA GLN A 23 -62.35 71.46 48.04
C GLN A 23 -62.96 70.18 47.44
N ARG A 24 -64.28 70.00 47.55
CA ARG A 24 -64.96 68.86 46.92
C ARG A 24 -64.80 68.84 45.40
N LEU A 25 -64.83 70.01 44.75
CA LEU A 25 -64.58 70.14 43.32
C LEU A 25 -63.13 69.80 42.94
N ALA A 26 -62.16 70.26 43.73
CA ALA A 26 -60.74 69.93 43.55
C ALA A 26 -60.49 68.42 43.70
N GLU A 27 -61.00 67.79 44.75
CA GLU A 27 -60.91 66.34 44.95
C GLU A 27 -61.57 65.54 43.83
N THR A 28 -62.73 66.00 43.33
CA THR A 28 -63.41 65.37 42.19
C THR A 28 -62.56 65.49 40.91
N GLY A 29 -61.96 66.66 40.67
CA GLY A 29 -61.03 66.88 39.56
C GLY A 29 -59.80 65.98 39.64
N GLU A 30 -59.17 65.83 40.81
CA GLU A 30 -58.02 64.93 41.00
C GLU A 30 -58.39 63.46 40.78
N ARG A 31 -59.53 62.99 41.30
CA ARG A 31 -60.00 61.61 41.06
C ARG A 31 -60.20 61.36 39.56
N ALA A 32 -60.83 62.30 38.86
CA ALA A 32 -61.05 62.20 37.43
C ALA A 32 -59.74 62.21 36.63
N GLN A 33 -58.72 62.99 37.04
CA GLN A 33 -57.39 62.94 36.44
C GLN A 33 -56.73 61.56 36.60
N ARG A 34 -56.84 60.92 37.77
CA ARG A 34 -56.32 59.56 38.00
C ARG A 34 -57.03 58.54 37.12
N GLU A 35 -58.34 58.67 36.91
CA GLU A 35 -59.12 57.81 36.01
C GLU A 35 -58.68 57.97 34.54
N VAL A 36 -58.48 59.21 34.07
CA VAL A 36 -57.96 59.50 32.72
C VAL A 36 -56.54 58.94 32.56
N ALA A 37 -55.67 59.09 33.56
CA ALA A 37 -54.33 58.52 33.54
C ALA A 37 -54.36 56.98 33.47
N ALA A 38 -55.21 56.32 34.25
CA ALA A 38 -55.37 54.86 34.24
C ALA A 38 -55.93 54.34 32.90
N LEU A 39 -56.79 55.11 32.23
CA LEU A 39 -57.25 54.79 30.87
C LEU A 39 -56.11 54.91 29.86
N LEU A 40 -55.32 55.99 29.91
CA LEU A 40 -54.18 56.19 29.02
C LEU A 40 -53.09 55.13 29.20
N VAL A 41 -52.82 54.67 30.42
CA VAL A 41 -51.88 53.57 30.69
C VAL A 41 -52.37 52.25 30.06
N ARG A 42 -53.66 51.93 30.21
CA ARG A 42 -54.28 50.73 29.59
C ARG A 42 -54.31 50.81 28.06
N ALA A 43 -54.60 51.97 27.50
CA ALA A 43 -54.56 52.20 26.07
C ALA A 43 -53.13 52.11 25.52
N ARG A 44 -52.14 52.64 26.26
CA ARG A 44 -50.72 52.57 25.92
C ARG A 44 -50.21 51.13 25.94
N SER A 45 -50.51 50.34 26.95
CA SER A 45 -50.08 48.94 27.03
C SER A 45 -50.65 48.10 25.88
N ARG A 46 -51.95 48.26 25.58
CA ARG A 46 -52.58 47.59 24.42
C ARG A 46 -51.99 48.05 23.09
N ALA A 47 -51.74 49.35 22.92
CA ALA A 47 -51.11 49.88 21.71
C ALA A 47 -49.69 49.32 21.50
N HIS A 48 -48.88 49.23 22.56
CA HIS A 48 -47.55 48.61 22.50
C HIS A 48 -47.63 47.12 22.14
N LEU A 49 -48.56 46.38 22.73
CA LEU A 49 -48.75 44.96 22.42
C LEU A 49 -49.13 44.74 20.96
N LEU A 50 -50.11 45.48 20.44
CA LEU A 50 -50.54 45.37 19.03
C LEU A 50 -49.41 45.75 18.07
N GLN A 51 -48.58 46.73 18.41
CA GLN A 51 -47.41 47.11 17.62
C GLN A 51 -46.30 46.05 17.67
N ALA A 52 -46.03 45.46 18.83
CA ALA A 52 -45.06 44.39 18.96
C ALA A 52 -45.47 43.17 18.12
N VAL A 53 -46.73 42.73 18.23
CA VAL A 53 -47.28 41.62 17.44
C VAL A 53 -47.19 41.92 15.94
N ARG A 54 -47.58 43.14 15.52
CA ARG A 54 -47.45 43.57 14.12
C ARG A 54 -46.00 43.54 13.63
N GLY A 55 -45.06 44.03 14.43
CA GLY A 55 -43.63 44.02 14.10
C GLY A 55 -43.09 42.60 13.94
N VAL A 56 -43.41 41.71 14.89
CA VAL A 56 -43.01 40.30 14.85
C VAL A 56 -43.56 39.60 13.60
N TRP A 57 -44.83 39.80 13.25
CA TRP A 57 -45.42 39.16 12.07
C TRP A 57 -44.81 39.65 10.76
N LEU A 58 -44.51 40.95 10.64
CA LEU A 58 -43.84 41.49 9.45
C LEU A 58 -42.38 41.01 9.34
N LEU A 59 -41.66 40.91 10.46
CA LEU A 59 -40.31 40.34 10.49
C LEU A 59 -40.33 38.87 10.08
N ALA A 60 -41.26 38.08 10.62
CA ALA A 60 -41.40 36.67 10.28
C ALA A 60 -41.71 36.47 8.79
N ALA A 61 -42.62 37.27 8.22
CA ALA A 61 -42.94 37.24 6.80
C ALA A 61 -41.72 37.61 5.93
N GLY A 62 -40.99 38.66 6.29
CA GLY A 62 -39.77 39.09 5.59
C GLY A 62 -38.66 38.04 5.63
N PHE A 63 -38.43 37.45 6.80
CA PHE A 63 -37.44 36.38 6.98
C PHE A 63 -37.81 35.13 6.16
N ALA A 64 -39.08 34.72 6.19
CA ALA A 64 -39.57 33.60 5.39
C ALA A 64 -39.31 33.81 3.89
N VAL A 65 -39.62 34.99 3.35
CA VAL A 65 -39.36 35.30 1.93
C VAL A 65 -37.86 35.33 1.62
N SER A 66 -37.04 35.91 2.50
CA SER A 66 -35.58 35.94 2.33
C SER A 66 -34.94 34.56 2.30
N LEU A 67 -35.38 33.66 3.18
CA LEU A 67 -34.89 32.28 3.27
C LEU A 67 -35.25 31.49 2.00
N LEU A 68 -36.47 31.68 1.47
CA LEU A 68 -36.89 31.03 0.23
C LEU A 68 -36.10 31.53 -0.98
N ALA A 69 -35.91 32.84 -1.11
CA ALA A 69 -35.12 33.43 -2.19
C ALA A 69 -33.67 32.92 -2.14
N GLY A 70 -33.09 32.84 -0.94
CA GLY A 70 -31.80 32.22 -0.67
C GLY A 70 -31.72 30.76 -1.11
N ALA A 71 -32.71 29.95 -0.72
CA ALA A 71 -32.74 28.52 -1.04
C ALA A 71 -32.81 28.30 -2.55
N LEU A 72 -33.68 29.04 -3.25
CA LEU A 72 -33.79 28.97 -4.70
C LEU A 72 -32.48 29.39 -5.38
N LEU A 73 -31.82 30.45 -4.92
CA LEU A 73 -30.54 30.89 -5.49
C LEU A 73 -29.40 29.90 -5.22
N ALA A 74 -29.32 29.34 -4.01
CA ALA A 74 -28.32 28.34 -3.61
C ALA A 74 -28.43 27.04 -4.41
N SER A 75 -29.63 26.73 -4.92
CA SER A 75 -29.82 25.56 -5.78
C SER A 75 -29.11 25.71 -7.14
N VAL A 76 -28.92 26.94 -7.63
CA VAL A 76 -28.43 27.21 -9.00
C VAL A 76 -27.01 27.81 -9.05
N ASN A 77 -26.72 28.85 -8.26
CA ASN A 77 -25.55 29.73 -8.44
C ASN A 77 -24.49 29.65 -7.31
N GLY A 78 -24.56 28.61 -6.46
CA GLY A 78 -23.61 28.38 -5.37
C GLY A 78 -24.00 29.04 -4.04
N THR A 79 -23.36 28.60 -2.95
CA THR A 79 -23.79 28.94 -1.57
C THR A 79 -23.36 30.32 -1.11
N PHE A 80 -22.25 30.85 -1.62
CA PHE A 80 -21.70 32.14 -1.17
C PHE A 80 -22.62 33.32 -1.50
N GLY A 81 -22.97 33.49 -2.79
CA GLY A 81 -23.86 34.58 -3.21
C GLY A 81 -25.27 34.47 -2.60
N ALA A 82 -25.77 33.23 -2.44
CA ALA A 82 -27.05 32.97 -1.82
C ALA A 82 -27.12 33.37 -0.34
N ARG A 83 -26.04 33.18 0.43
CA ARG A 83 -25.96 33.61 1.84
C ARG A 83 -25.93 35.13 1.97
N ILE A 84 -25.17 35.82 1.12
CA ILE A 84 -25.12 37.29 1.09
C ILE A 84 -26.50 37.86 0.78
N LEU A 85 -27.18 37.34 -0.24
CA LEU A 85 -28.50 37.82 -0.62
C LEU A 85 -29.54 37.56 0.48
N THR A 86 -29.55 36.35 1.06
CA THR A 86 -30.44 36.01 2.19
C THR A 86 -30.21 36.98 3.35
N GLY A 87 -28.95 37.20 3.73
CA GLY A 87 -28.58 38.13 4.80
C GLY A 87 -29.00 39.57 4.51
N ALA A 88 -28.76 40.06 3.28
CA ALA A 88 -29.14 41.41 2.87
C ALA A 88 -30.66 41.62 2.89
N LEU A 89 -31.44 40.67 2.40
CA LEU A 89 -32.91 40.73 2.43
C LEU A 89 -33.47 40.63 3.85
N ALA A 90 -32.89 39.77 4.69
CA ALA A 90 -33.25 39.68 6.10
C ALA A 90 -32.97 41.01 6.83
N LEU A 91 -31.79 41.59 6.64
CA LEU A 91 -31.43 42.90 7.19
C LEU A 91 -32.33 44.03 6.67
N ALA A 92 -32.66 44.04 5.38
CA ALA A 92 -33.57 45.02 4.80
C ALA A 92 -34.98 44.92 5.41
N SER A 93 -35.50 43.70 5.61
CA SER A 93 -36.78 43.50 6.28
C SER A 93 -36.76 43.95 7.75
N ALA A 94 -35.66 43.68 8.46
CA ALA A 94 -35.46 44.16 9.83
C ALA A 94 -35.39 45.69 9.90
N ALA A 95 -34.62 46.31 9.03
CA ALA A 95 -34.50 47.76 8.93
C ALA A 95 -35.86 48.41 8.58
N ALA A 96 -36.63 47.83 7.66
CA ALA A 96 -37.96 48.30 7.31
C ALA A 96 -38.92 48.29 8.51
N VAL A 97 -38.90 47.22 9.32
CA VAL A 97 -39.72 47.13 10.54
C VAL A 97 -39.26 48.13 11.60
N VAL A 98 -37.95 48.35 11.76
CA VAL A 98 -37.40 49.34 12.70
C VAL A 98 -37.77 50.77 12.27
N VAL A 99 -37.59 51.13 11.00
CA VAL A 99 -37.98 52.45 10.45
C VAL A 99 -39.49 52.65 10.59
N PHE A 100 -40.28 51.63 10.29
CA PHE A 100 -41.73 51.67 10.45
C PHE A 100 -42.14 51.85 11.93
N SER A 101 -41.47 51.16 12.86
CA SER A 101 -41.66 51.28 14.31
C SER A 101 -41.25 52.67 14.85
N LEU A 102 -40.19 53.27 14.29
CA LEU A 102 -39.76 54.64 14.60
C LEU A 102 -40.73 55.70 14.04
N ARG A 103 -41.31 55.46 12.86
CA ARG A 103 -42.24 56.38 12.19
C ARG A 103 -43.64 56.35 12.80
N SER A 104 -44.01 55.27 13.50
CA SER A 104 -45.22 55.17 14.31
C SER A 104 -45.13 56.08 15.55
N ARG A 105 -45.21 57.40 15.35
CA ARG A 105 -45.16 58.47 16.40
C ARG A 105 -46.38 58.50 17.33
N LEU A 106 -47.01 57.35 17.58
CA LEU A 106 -47.94 57.08 18.68
C LEU A 106 -47.19 56.86 20.01
N ARG A 107 -45.86 57.04 20.00
CA ARG A 107 -44.90 56.32 20.83
C ARG A 107 -44.65 56.91 22.22
N THR A 108 -45.03 58.16 22.49
CA THR A 108 -44.59 58.83 23.73
C THR A 108 -45.52 59.91 24.26
N ASP A 109 -46.50 60.37 23.46
CA ASP A 109 -47.26 61.57 23.79
C ASP A 109 -48.68 61.23 24.26
N PRO A 110 -49.02 61.40 25.56
CA PRO A 110 -50.35 61.09 26.07
C PRO A 110 -51.44 61.90 25.37
N ALA A 111 -51.14 63.10 24.86
CA ALA A 111 -52.08 63.93 24.10
C ALA A 111 -52.49 63.28 22.76
N ARG A 112 -51.58 62.60 22.05
CA ARG A 112 -51.93 61.93 20.79
C ARG A 112 -52.74 60.65 21.01
N LEU A 113 -52.47 59.92 22.09
CA LEU A 113 -53.29 58.79 22.50
C LEU A 113 -54.69 59.26 22.91
N ALA A 114 -54.80 60.37 23.65
CA ALA A 114 -56.09 60.99 23.97
C ALA A 114 -56.85 61.42 22.70
N ARG A 115 -56.16 62.01 21.72
CA ARG A 115 -56.72 62.37 20.41
C ARG A 115 -57.20 61.16 19.61
N LEU A 116 -56.50 60.03 19.67
CA LEU A 116 -56.89 58.79 19.00
C LEU A 116 -58.11 58.13 19.67
N LEU A 117 -58.19 58.20 21.00
CA LEU A 117 -59.27 57.57 21.77
C LEU A 117 -60.58 58.37 21.74
N GLY A 118 -60.49 59.71 21.72
CA GLY A 118 -61.66 60.58 21.89
C GLY A 118 -61.77 61.75 20.90
N GLY A 119 -60.90 61.88 19.89
CA GLY A 119 -60.93 63.02 18.96
C GLY A 119 -60.58 64.37 19.62
N PRO A 120 -60.95 65.52 19.01
CA PRO A 120 -60.86 66.83 19.67
C PRO A 120 -61.96 66.95 20.74
N SER A 121 -61.74 66.32 21.89
CA SER A 121 -62.71 66.25 23.01
C SER A 121 -62.14 66.78 24.32
N GLU A 122 -63.00 66.82 25.34
CA GLU A 122 -62.67 67.21 26.72
C GLU A 122 -61.52 66.36 27.30
N LEU A 123 -61.32 65.13 26.80
CA LEU A 123 -60.20 64.25 27.15
C LEU A 123 -58.86 64.76 26.63
N LEU A 124 -58.81 65.19 25.37
CA LEU A 124 -57.60 65.76 24.79
C LEU A 124 -57.24 67.06 25.51
N SER A 125 -58.24 67.92 25.70
CA SER A 125 -58.08 69.21 26.39
C SER A 125 -57.60 69.01 27.83
N SER A 126 -58.21 68.08 28.58
CA SER A 126 -57.79 67.71 29.94
C SER A 126 -56.32 67.27 30.00
N VAL A 127 -55.85 66.48 29.03
CA VAL A 127 -54.46 65.98 28.99
C VAL A 127 -53.47 67.08 28.57
N GLU A 128 -53.81 67.92 27.58
CA GLU A 128 -52.97 69.03 27.13
C GLU A 128 -52.83 70.11 28.23
N LEU A 129 -53.95 70.53 28.84
CA LEU A 129 -53.99 71.54 29.92
C LEU A 129 -53.40 71.05 31.25
N SER A 130 -53.43 69.72 31.52
CA SER A 130 -52.77 69.15 32.72
C SER A 130 -51.24 69.18 32.61
N ARG A 131 -50.70 69.19 31.40
CA ARG A 131 -49.25 69.17 31.15
C ARG A 131 -48.64 70.56 31.08
N ASP A 132 -49.37 71.53 30.53
CA ASP A 132 -48.95 72.93 30.42
C ASP A 132 -50.13 73.86 30.77
N PRO A 133 -50.39 74.11 32.07
CA PRO A 133 -51.51 74.95 32.49
C PRO A 133 -51.25 76.42 32.15
N PRO A 134 -52.18 77.14 31.50
CA PRO A 134 -51.99 78.55 31.18
C PRO A 134 -51.89 79.41 32.45
N ARG A 135 -51.00 80.42 32.42
CA ARG A 135 -50.78 81.33 33.56
C ARG A 135 -52.08 82.06 33.91
N GLY A 136 -52.56 81.91 35.15
CA GLY A 136 -53.80 82.53 35.64
C GLY A 136 -55.07 81.69 35.44
N ALA A 137 -54.95 80.40 35.06
CA ALA A 137 -56.11 79.53 34.94
C ALA A 137 -56.87 79.35 36.26
N SER A 138 -58.20 79.43 36.21
CA SER A 138 -59.05 79.12 37.36
C SER A 138 -58.98 77.64 37.69
N ILE A 139 -58.60 77.33 38.93
CA ILE A 139 -58.53 75.96 39.47
C ILE A 139 -59.91 75.28 39.41
N GLU A 140 -60.99 76.04 39.56
CA GLU A 140 -62.37 75.54 39.52
C GLU A 140 -62.80 75.14 38.09
N LEU A 141 -62.37 75.88 37.07
CA LEU A 141 -62.67 75.55 35.67
C LEU A 141 -61.87 74.33 35.20
N LEU A 142 -60.60 74.22 35.63
CA LEU A 142 -59.78 73.05 35.35
C LEU A 142 -60.35 71.80 36.03
N SER A 143 -60.77 71.87 37.29
CA SER A 143 -61.36 70.73 37.99
C SER A 143 -62.68 70.27 37.37
N LEU A 144 -63.53 71.20 36.90
CA LEU A 144 -64.73 70.87 36.11
C LEU A 144 -64.39 70.19 34.77
N LEU A 145 -63.38 70.70 34.04
CA LEU A 145 -62.91 70.07 32.80
C LEU A 145 -62.42 68.64 33.06
N HIS A 146 -61.64 68.43 34.11
CA HIS A 146 -61.16 67.11 34.48
C HIS A 146 -62.31 66.18 34.87
N ALA A 147 -63.32 66.65 35.61
CA ALA A 147 -64.51 65.87 35.96
C ALA A 147 -65.29 65.40 34.72
N ARG A 148 -65.55 66.31 33.76
CA ARG A 148 -66.23 65.95 32.49
C ARG A 148 -65.38 65.04 31.60
N ALA A 149 -64.06 65.25 31.59
CA ALA A 149 -63.11 64.36 30.93
C ALA A 149 -63.14 62.95 31.56
N GLY A 150 -63.30 62.83 32.89
CA GLY A 150 -63.48 61.56 33.58
C GLY A 150 -64.75 60.82 33.16
N GLU A 151 -65.88 61.51 33.04
CA GLU A 151 -67.13 60.92 32.51
C GLU A 151 -66.97 60.45 31.07
N SER A 152 -66.29 61.25 30.24
CA SER A 152 -65.95 60.88 28.86
C SER A 152 -65.01 59.67 28.82
N ALA A 153 -64.02 59.58 29.72
CA ALA A 153 -63.12 58.43 29.81
C ALA A 153 -63.87 57.13 30.11
N ARG A 154 -64.85 57.16 31.02
CA ARG A 154 -65.65 55.97 31.40
C ARG A 154 -66.47 55.40 30.25
N LYS A 155 -66.87 56.23 29.28
CA LYS A 155 -67.63 55.82 28.10
C LYS A 155 -66.75 55.18 27.01
N ILE A 156 -65.41 55.28 27.11
CA ILE A 156 -64.50 54.79 26.09
C ILE A 156 -64.07 53.35 26.39
N GLU A 157 -64.48 52.43 25.53
CA GLU A 157 -63.93 51.08 25.47
C GLU A 157 -62.62 51.07 24.66
N VAL A 158 -61.49 50.93 25.36
CA VAL A 158 -60.14 50.84 24.75
C VAL A 158 -60.05 49.76 23.66
N GLY A 159 -60.85 48.69 23.77
CA GLY A 159 -60.88 47.61 22.79
C GLY A 159 -61.52 47.97 21.44
N ARG A 160 -62.49 48.89 21.42
CA ARG A 160 -63.10 49.40 20.18
C ARG A 160 -62.25 50.48 19.54
N ALA A 161 -61.60 51.31 20.36
CA ALA A 161 -60.71 52.38 19.88
C ALA A 161 -59.38 51.85 19.31
N LEU A 162 -58.88 50.71 19.83
CA LEU A 162 -57.71 50.00 19.31
C LEU A 162 -58.10 48.58 18.87
N PRO A 163 -58.76 48.44 17.70
CA PRO A 163 -59.28 47.17 17.23
C PRO A 163 -58.16 46.25 16.74
N LEU A 164 -58.38 44.94 16.89
CA LEU A 164 -57.49 43.90 16.33
C LEU A 164 -57.43 43.93 14.80
N SER A 165 -58.35 44.63 14.13
CA SER A 165 -58.35 44.80 12.67
C SER A 165 -57.08 45.47 12.14
N TRP A 166 -56.33 46.19 12.98
CA TRP A 166 -55.02 46.75 12.64
C TRP A 166 -53.95 45.69 12.37
N LEU A 167 -54.20 44.43 12.77
CA LEU A 167 -53.35 43.28 12.49
C LEU A 167 -53.72 42.54 11.20
N ARG A 168 -54.76 42.96 10.46
CA ARG A 168 -55.20 42.26 9.23
C ARG A 168 -54.13 42.25 8.14
N TRP A 169 -53.48 43.39 7.90
CA TRP A 169 -52.41 43.50 6.91
C TRP A 169 -51.14 42.71 7.26
N PRO A 170 -50.59 42.77 8.50
CA PRO A 170 -49.44 41.93 8.86
C PRO A 170 -49.80 40.44 8.91
N ALA A 171 -51.03 40.06 9.30
CA ALA A 171 -51.50 38.68 9.18
C ALA A 171 -51.53 38.22 7.72
N ALA A 172 -52.08 39.06 6.83
CA ALA A 172 -52.14 38.77 5.41
C ALA A 172 -50.73 38.61 4.80
N ALA A 173 -49.77 39.46 5.19
CA ALA A 173 -48.38 39.34 4.75
C ALA A 173 -47.74 38.02 5.19
N LEU A 174 -47.96 37.60 6.44
CA LEU A 174 -47.47 36.32 6.94
C LEU A 174 -48.10 35.13 6.22
N LEU A 175 -49.43 35.13 6.05
CA LEU A 175 -50.14 34.09 5.30
C LEU A 175 -49.67 34.02 3.85
N PHE A 176 -49.49 35.17 3.20
CA PHE A 176 -48.99 35.25 1.83
C PHE A 176 -47.56 34.68 1.73
N SER A 177 -46.68 34.98 2.67
CA SER A 177 -45.33 34.38 2.70
C SER A 177 -45.39 32.85 2.85
N GLY A 178 -46.30 32.32 3.67
CA GLY A 178 -46.55 30.89 3.79
C GLY A 178 -47.10 30.26 2.50
N ALA A 179 -48.00 30.95 1.81
CA ALA A 179 -48.53 30.50 0.52
C ALA A 179 -47.44 30.45 -0.57
N ILE A 180 -46.53 31.43 -0.60
CA ILE A 180 -45.38 31.41 -1.52
C ILE A 180 -44.48 30.19 -1.22
N TRP A 181 -44.23 29.89 0.07
CA TRP A 181 -43.47 28.71 0.47
C TRP A 181 -44.11 27.40 0.01
N LEU A 182 -45.43 27.29 0.19
CA LEU A 182 -46.18 26.11 -0.27
C LEU A 182 -46.12 25.98 -1.79
N ALA A 183 -46.34 27.07 -2.53
CA ALA A 183 -46.28 27.07 -3.98
C ALA A 183 -44.88 26.68 -4.49
N ALA A 184 -43.82 27.27 -3.93
CA ALA A 184 -42.44 26.94 -4.32
C ALA A 184 -42.08 25.49 -4.00
N SER A 185 -42.51 24.97 -2.84
CA SER A 185 -42.26 23.57 -2.44
C SER A 185 -43.03 22.57 -3.31
N SER A 186 -44.21 22.94 -3.82
CA SER A 186 -44.99 22.10 -4.72
C SER A 186 -44.46 22.12 -6.16
N VAL A 187 -44.06 23.29 -6.67
CA VAL A 187 -43.57 23.42 -8.06
C VAL A 187 -42.14 22.88 -8.20
N ALA A 188 -41.28 23.09 -7.21
CA ALA A 188 -39.86 22.76 -7.29
C ALA A 188 -39.33 22.11 -5.99
N PRO A 189 -39.87 20.96 -5.56
CA PRO A 189 -39.54 20.35 -4.26
C PRO A 189 -38.03 20.04 -4.11
N ARG A 190 -37.38 19.58 -5.19
CA ARG A 190 -35.94 19.27 -5.19
C ARG A 190 -35.07 20.51 -5.03
N HIS A 191 -35.42 21.62 -5.69
CA HIS A 191 -34.63 22.86 -5.62
C HIS A 191 -34.75 23.53 -4.25
N VAL A 192 -35.96 23.55 -3.66
CA VAL A 192 -36.19 24.12 -2.33
C VAL A 192 -35.46 23.32 -1.25
N SER A 193 -35.59 21.98 -1.26
CA SER A 193 -34.94 21.10 -0.27
C SER A 193 -33.42 21.11 -0.37
N GLN A 194 -32.85 20.96 -1.58
CA GLN A 194 -31.40 21.00 -1.80
C GLN A 194 -30.84 22.39 -1.52
N GLY A 195 -31.54 23.45 -1.93
CA GLY A 195 -31.17 24.83 -1.66
C GLY A 195 -31.08 25.16 -0.18
N LEU A 196 -32.05 24.68 0.62
CA LEU A 196 -32.06 24.84 2.06
C LEU A 196 -30.91 24.07 2.73
N LEU A 197 -30.68 22.83 2.32
CA LEU A 197 -29.55 22.01 2.81
C LEU A 197 -28.19 22.65 2.49
N ARG A 198 -28.02 23.19 1.27
CA ARG A 198 -26.80 23.91 0.86
C ARG A 198 -26.60 25.21 1.62
N LEU A 199 -27.66 25.98 1.89
CA LEU A 199 -27.56 27.17 2.74
C LEU A 199 -27.04 26.83 4.14
N TRP A 200 -27.50 25.72 4.72
CA TRP A 200 -27.16 25.31 6.08
C TRP A 200 -25.80 24.58 6.18
N ARG A 201 -25.53 23.61 5.32
CA ARG A 201 -24.33 22.75 5.36
C ARG A 201 -23.19 23.19 4.43
N GLY A 202 -23.39 24.22 3.60
CA GLY A 202 -22.43 24.65 2.57
C GLY A 202 -22.37 23.70 1.37
N ASP A 203 -21.35 23.84 0.53
CA ASP A 203 -21.19 23.06 -0.71
C ASP A 203 -20.98 21.54 -0.44
N ASN A 204 -20.62 21.19 0.79
CA ASN A 204 -20.52 19.80 1.27
C ASN A 204 -21.89 19.10 1.42
N GLY A 205 -23.00 19.82 1.24
CA GLY A 205 -24.36 19.28 1.27
C GLY A 205 -24.87 18.74 -0.07
N ALA A 206 -24.04 18.70 -1.13
CA ALA A 206 -24.40 18.06 -2.39
C ALA A 206 -24.55 16.53 -2.18
N PRO A 207 -25.59 15.88 -2.75
CA PRO A 207 -25.69 14.43 -2.69
C PRO A 207 -24.44 13.80 -3.33
N PRO A 208 -23.92 12.68 -2.78
CA PRO A 208 -22.80 11.97 -3.37
C PRO A 208 -23.12 11.63 -4.82
N VAL A 209 -22.14 11.83 -5.71
CA VAL A 209 -22.26 11.54 -7.14
C VAL A 209 -22.66 10.07 -7.29
N GLU A 210 -23.80 9.82 -7.93
CA GLU A 210 -24.34 8.48 -8.13
C GLU A 210 -23.40 7.70 -9.06
N LEU A 211 -22.72 6.68 -8.52
CA LEU A 211 -21.84 5.78 -9.26
C LEU A 211 -22.72 4.77 -10.01
N SER A 212 -23.22 5.17 -11.18
CA SER A 212 -23.97 4.30 -12.09
C SER A 212 -23.17 4.05 -13.37
N PRO A 213 -23.40 2.94 -14.10
CA PRO A 213 -22.80 2.75 -15.42
C PRO A 213 -23.32 3.82 -16.38
N ILE A 214 -22.51 4.87 -16.60
CA ILE A 214 -22.84 6.03 -17.45
C ILE A 214 -22.58 5.79 -18.95
N ALA A 215 -21.98 4.65 -19.30
CA ALA A 215 -21.69 4.27 -20.68
C ALA A 215 -21.85 2.74 -20.85
N GLY A 216 -22.40 2.33 -21.98
CA GLY A 216 -22.54 0.95 -22.42
C GLY A 216 -21.70 0.67 -23.68
N ASP A 217 -21.78 -0.57 -24.18
CA ASP A 217 -21.07 -1.03 -25.38
C ASP A 217 -19.57 -0.72 -25.36
N LEU A 218 -18.94 -0.91 -24.19
CA LEU A 218 -17.52 -0.63 -24.01
C LEU A 218 -16.70 -1.65 -24.82
N SER A 219 -15.93 -1.14 -25.78
CA SER A 219 -14.97 -1.87 -26.58
C SER A 219 -13.57 -1.34 -26.28
N ILE A 220 -12.63 -2.26 -26.05
CA ILE A 220 -11.26 -1.96 -25.67
C ILE A 220 -10.34 -2.66 -26.67
N THR A 221 -9.55 -1.86 -27.38
CA THR A 221 -8.51 -2.37 -28.29
C THR A 221 -7.14 -2.16 -27.68
N TYR A 222 -6.42 -3.24 -27.46
CA TYR A 222 -5.05 -3.28 -26.95
C TYR A 222 -4.07 -3.28 -28.12
N LEU A 223 -3.20 -2.27 -28.14
CA LEU A 223 -2.05 -2.19 -29.04
C LEU A 223 -0.80 -2.45 -28.22
N TYR A 224 -0.33 -3.69 -28.29
CA TYR A 224 0.82 -4.13 -27.52
C TYR A 224 2.11 -3.44 -27.98
N PRO A 225 3.09 -3.25 -27.08
CA PRO A 225 4.39 -2.72 -27.45
C PRO A 225 5.05 -3.55 -28.55
N ALA A 226 5.80 -2.88 -29.44
CA ALA A 226 6.41 -3.51 -30.61
C ALA A 226 7.32 -4.71 -30.27
N TYR A 227 7.99 -4.68 -29.12
CA TYR A 227 8.90 -5.75 -28.70
C TYR A 227 8.19 -7.08 -28.43
N THR A 228 6.90 -7.04 -28.04
CA THR A 228 6.12 -8.24 -27.75
C THR A 228 5.79 -9.07 -28.99
N GLY A 229 5.79 -8.43 -30.17
CA GLY A 229 5.37 -9.04 -31.43
C GLY A 229 3.91 -9.51 -31.47
N LEU A 230 3.08 -9.12 -30.49
CA LEU A 230 1.68 -9.52 -30.41
C LEU A 230 0.81 -8.69 -31.35
N PRO A 231 -0.15 -9.30 -32.07
CA PRO A 231 -1.12 -8.56 -32.87
C PRO A 231 -2.09 -7.79 -31.96
N PRO A 232 -2.69 -6.68 -32.45
CA PRO A 232 -3.75 -5.98 -31.74
C PRO A 232 -4.88 -6.90 -31.32
N ARG A 233 -5.40 -6.71 -30.10
CA ARG A 233 -6.52 -7.50 -29.56
C ARG A 233 -7.67 -6.57 -29.20
N THR A 234 -8.90 -6.91 -29.59
CA THR A 234 -10.09 -6.15 -29.23
C THR A 234 -11.02 -6.99 -28.38
N GLU A 235 -11.48 -6.41 -27.27
CA GLU A 235 -12.49 -6.96 -26.36
C GLU A 235 -13.75 -6.10 -26.44
N GLU A 236 -14.85 -6.66 -26.95
CA GLU A 236 -16.13 -5.97 -27.07
C GLU A 236 -17.07 -6.34 -25.91
N GLY A 237 -17.88 -5.38 -25.46
CA GLY A 237 -18.87 -5.62 -24.40
C GLY A 237 -18.25 -5.92 -23.03
N THR A 238 -17.03 -5.44 -22.78
CA THR A 238 -16.28 -5.72 -21.55
C THR A 238 -16.79 -4.89 -20.36
N ALA A 239 -16.60 -5.40 -19.14
CA ALA A 239 -16.79 -4.64 -17.91
C ALA A 239 -15.84 -3.43 -17.83
N GLY A 240 -14.71 -3.51 -18.54
CA GLY A 240 -13.69 -2.49 -18.69
C GLY A 240 -12.47 -2.64 -17.79
N ASP A 241 -12.26 -3.83 -17.26
CA ASP A 241 -11.04 -4.20 -16.55
C ASP A 241 -9.89 -4.26 -17.57
N LEU A 242 -8.75 -3.63 -17.25
CA LEU A 242 -7.61 -3.54 -18.16
C LEU A 242 -6.50 -4.50 -17.73
N HIS A 243 -6.18 -5.47 -18.59
CA HIS A 243 -5.11 -6.45 -18.37
C HIS A 243 -4.17 -6.51 -19.58
N ALA A 244 -2.99 -5.90 -19.46
CA ALA A 244 -1.98 -5.97 -20.51
C ALA A 244 -0.56 -5.67 -20.00
N PRO A 245 0.49 -5.99 -20.78
CA PRO A 245 1.85 -5.58 -20.48
C PRO A 245 1.99 -4.07 -20.39
N ARG A 246 3.01 -3.63 -19.65
CA ARG A 246 3.35 -2.21 -19.53
C ARG A 246 3.69 -1.62 -20.91
N GLY A 247 3.28 -0.37 -21.14
CA GLY A 247 3.47 0.30 -22.42
C GLY A 247 2.40 -0.02 -23.47
N THR A 248 1.44 -0.90 -23.17
CA THR A 248 0.30 -1.15 -24.06
C THR A 248 -0.54 0.12 -24.23
N GLU A 249 -0.78 0.51 -25.47
CA GLU A 249 -1.68 1.60 -25.83
C GLU A 249 -3.11 1.05 -25.91
N VAL A 250 -3.99 1.59 -25.07
CA VAL A 250 -5.38 1.16 -24.97
C VAL A 250 -6.25 2.18 -25.68
N ARG A 251 -6.98 1.72 -26.71
CA ARG A 251 -8.03 2.50 -27.38
C ARG A 251 -9.38 2.08 -26.85
N ILE A 252 -10.08 3.02 -26.24
CA ILE A 252 -11.44 2.79 -25.75
C ILE A 252 -12.46 3.37 -26.73
N ALA A 253 -13.53 2.62 -26.95
CA ALA A 253 -14.74 3.08 -27.62
C ALA A 253 -15.95 2.72 -26.75
N ALA A 254 -16.87 3.65 -26.56
CA ALA A 254 -18.06 3.42 -25.73
C ALA A 254 -19.24 4.28 -26.17
N ARG A 255 -20.45 3.93 -25.72
CA ARG A 255 -21.65 4.72 -25.95
C ARG A 255 -22.18 5.29 -24.64
N ALA A 256 -22.28 6.61 -24.55
CA ALA A 256 -22.83 7.30 -23.40
C ALA A 256 -24.37 7.14 -23.29
N ASP A 257 -24.87 7.09 -22.06
CA ASP A 257 -26.30 7.00 -21.74
C ASP A 257 -27.06 8.33 -21.98
N ARG A 258 -26.34 9.44 -22.13
CA ARG A 258 -26.87 10.82 -22.21
C ARG A 258 -26.08 11.69 -23.20
N ASP A 259 -26.65 12.85 -23.54
CA ASP A 259 -25.95 13.84 -24.37
C ASP A 259 -24.79 14.49 -23.59
N LEU A 260 -23.67 14.69 -24.28
CA LEU A 260 -22.42 15.11 -23.65
C LEU A 260 -21.95 16.47 -24.14
N ALA A 261 -21.51 17.32 -23.21
CA ALA A 261 -20.73 18.51 -23.53
C ALA A 261 -19.22 18.18 -23.55
N GLN A 262 -18.75 17.44 -22.54
CA GLN A 262 -17.36 17.00 -22.41
C GLN A 262 -17.30 15.62 -21.76
N ALA A 263 -16.36 14.78 -22.21
CA ALA A 263 -16.08 13.48 -21.65
C ALA A 263 -14.58 13.30 -21.39
N PHE A 264 -14.27 12.59 -20.31
CA PHE A 264 -12.91 12.32 -19.88
C PHE A 264 -12.76 10.88 -19.40
N ALA A 265 -11.62 10.27 -19.67
CA ALA A 265 -11.12 9.12 -18.94
C ALA A 265 -10.22 9.64 -17.79
N VAL A 266 -10.50 9.22 -16.57
CA VAL A 266 -9.67 9.51 -15.41
C VAL A 266 -8.86 8.25 -15.12
N VAL A 267 -7.55 8.29 -15.39
CA VAL A 267 -6.63 7.15 -15.27
C VAL A 267 -5.63 7.50 -14.17
N ASN A 268 -5.67 6.80 -13.03
CA ASN A 268 -4.79 7.07 -11.88
C ASN A 268 -4.77 8.55 -11.46
N GLY A 269 -5.93 9.22 -11.54
CA GLY A 269 -6.09 10.65 -11.23
C GLY A 269 -5.73 11.61 -12.38
N ALA A 270 -5.07 11.15 -13.44
CA ALA A 270 -4.83 11.94 -14.64
C ALA A 270 -6.09 12.02 -15.51
N VAL A 271 -6.45 13.21 -15.97
CA VAL A 271 -7.66 13.45 -16.76
C VAL A 271 -7.31 13.52 -18.24
N ILE A 272 -7.81 12.58 -19.03
CA ILE A 272 -7.59 12.45 -20.47
C ILE A 272 -8.90 12.78 -21.17
N LYS A 273 -8.89 13.76 -22.06
CA LYS A 273 -10.09 14.15 -22.82
C LYS A 273 -10.44 13.08 -23.85
N LEU A 274 -11.70 12.70 -23.91
CA LEU A 274 -12.24 11.78 -24.91
C LEU A 274 -12.93 12.57 -26.02
N ASP A 275 -12.84 12.05 -27.23
CA ASP A 275 -13.56 12.56 -28.38
C ASP A 275 -14.99 12.02 -28.36
N ALA A 276 -15.96 12.93 -28.51
CA ALA A 276 -17.38 12.65 -28.41
C ALA A 276 -18.08 13.00 -29.72
N GLN A 277 -18.52 11.99 -30.46
CA GLN A 277 -19.07 12.09 -31.82
C GLN A 277 -20.50 11.54 -31.92
N GLY A 278 -21.10 11.66 -33.09
CA GLY A 278 -22.47 11.21 -33.39
C GLY A 278 -23.55 12.16 -32.88
N GLN A 279 -24.83 11.79 -33.10
CA GLN A 279 -25.96 12.59 -32.61
C GLN A 279 -25.92 12.67 -31.07
N GLY A 280 -25.96 13.89 -30.54
CA GLY A 280 -25.86 14.13 -29.09
C GLY A 280 -24.48 13.90 -28.48
N HIS A 281 -23.42 13.74 -29.30
CA HIS A 281 -22.05 13.48 -28.84
C HIS A 281 -21.92 12.25 -27.93
N ARG A 282 -22.68 11.18 -28.23
CA ARG A 282 -22.74 10.00 -27.36
C ARG A 282 -21.72 8.91 -27.69
N GLN A 283 -21.05 8.97 -28.85
CA GLN A 283 -20.03 8.00 -29.22
C GLN A 283 -18.68 8.49 -28.72
N LEU A 284 -18.13 7.79 -27.73
CA LEU A 284 -16.88 8.11 -27.09
C LEU A 284 -15.74 7.34 -27.73
N SER A 285 -14.64 8.02 -27.98
CA SER A 285 -13.37 7.39 -28.36
C SER A 285 -12.22 8.10 -27.66
N GLY A 286 -11.18 7.35 -27.32
CA GLY A 286 -9.96 7.92 -26.78
C GLY A 286 -8.89 6.89 -26.57
N THR A 287 -7.70 7.36 -26.22
CA THR A 287 -6.52 6.52 -26.17
C THR A 287 -5.60 6.95 -25.04
N PHE A 288 -5.05 5.97 -24.34
CA PHE A 288 -4.07 6.18 -23.29
C PHE A 288 -3.18 4.96 -23.11
N THR A 289 -1.99 5.15 -22.55
CA THR A 289 -1.00 4.09 -22.36
C THR A 289 -1.01 3.58 -20.92
N LEU A 290 -0.91 2.26 -20.75
CA LEU A 290 -0.79 1.64 -19.44
C LEU A 290 0.66 1.72 -18.95
N THR A 291 0.91 2.52 -17.91
CA THR A 291 2.27 2.71 -17.37
C THR A 291 2.44 2.16 -15.96
N GLN A 292 1.37 2.15 -15.17
CA GLN A 292 1.37 1.67 -13.78
C GLN A 292 0.04 0.99 -13.43
N VAL A 293 0.08 0.08 -12.46
CA VAL A 293 -1.10 -0.53 -11.83
C VAL A 293 -1.96 0.56 -11.20
N GLY A 294 -3.27 0.37 -11.21
CA GLY A 294 -4.20 1.26 -10.51
C GLY A 294 -5.61 1.15 -11.06
N GLU A 295 -6.24 2.29 -11.35
CA GLU A 295 -7.67 2.35 -11.61
C GLU A 295 -8.00 3.40 -12.68
N TRP A 296 -9.06 3.15 -13.46
CA TRP A 296 -9.63 4.14 -14.36
C TRP A 296 -11.15 4.24 -14.28
N SER A 297 -11.69 5.42 -14.61
CA SER A 297 -13.12 5.66 -14.67
C SER A 297 -13.48 6.67 -15.76
N LEU A 298 -14.75 6.67 -16.18
CA LEU A 298 -15.29 7.68 -17.09
C LEU A 298 -15.88 8.84 -16.28
N ARG A 299 -15.63 10.06 -16.72
CA ARG A 299 -16.18 11.27 -16.10
C ARG A 299 -16.76 12.19 -17.15
N PHE A 300 -18.02 12.57 -17.00
CA PHE A 300 -18.71 13.53 -17.87
C PHE A 300 -18.80 14.89 -17.19
N ALA A 301 -18.58 15.95 -17.94
CA ALA A 301 -18.64 17.31 -17.45
C ALA A 301 -19.51 18.21 -18.32
N ASP A 302 -20.04 19.28 -17.72
CA ASP A 302 -20.75 20.33 -18.45
C ASP A 302 -19.76 21.24 -19.21
N ALA A 303 -20.28 22.18 -20.00
CA ALA A 303 -19.45 23.14 -20.74
C ALA A 303 -18.57 24.04 -19.85
N ARG A 304 -18.84 24.09 -18.53
CA ARG A 304 -18.08 24.85 -17.53
C ARG A 304 -17.10 23.96 -16.76
N GLY A 305 -16.96 22.68 -17.14
CA GLY A 305 -16.05 21.71 -16.54
C GLY A 305 -16.54 21.07 -15.24
N ARG A 306 -17.80 21.30 -14.82
CA ARG A 306 -18.36 20.71 -13.60
C ARG A 306 -18.78 19.27 -13.86
N THR A 307 -18.41 18.35 -12.96
CA THR A 307 -18.77 16.93 -13.08
C THR A 307 -20.28 16.74 -13.03
N VAL A 308 -20.84 16.18 -14.10
CA VAL A 308 -22.27 15.85 -14.24
C VAL A 308 -22.50 14.39 -13.87
N ALA A 309 -21.56 13.51 -14.20
CA ALA A 309 -21.65 12.08 -13.93
C ALA A 309 -20.26 11.45 -13.85
N GLN A 310 -20.11 10.40 -13.05
CA GLN A 310 -18.88 9.62 -12.96
C GLN A 310 -19.24 8.13 -12.89
N GLY A 311 -18.62 7.34 -13.77
CA GLY A 311 -18.80 5.89 -13.81
C GLY A 311 -18.02 5.18 -12.72
N PRO A 312 -18.22 3.87 -12.56
CA PRO A 312 -17.45 3.07 -11.60
C PRO A 312 -15.95 3.08 -11.93
N SER A 313 -15.14 2.94 -10.87
CA SER A 313 -13.72 2.66 -10.99
C SER A 313 -13.50 1.24 -11.47
N ARG A 314 -12.56 1.05 -12.38
CA ARG A 314 -12.20 -0.23 -12.98
C ARG A 314 -10.70 -0.46 -12.84
N PRO A 315 -10.27 -1.67 -12.48
CA PRO A 315 -8.87 -1.97 -12.25
C PRO A 315 -8.04 -1.90 -13.54
N ILE A 316 -6.80 -1.49 -13.36
CA ILE A 316 -5.71 -1.58 -14.32
C ILE A 316 -4.66 -2.49 -13.71
N GLU A 317 -4.47 -3.65 -14.33
CA GLU A 317 -3.47 -4.61 -13.95
C GLU A 317 -2.40 -4.70 -15.05
N ILE A 318 -1.14 -4.55 -14.62
CA ILE A 318 0.01 -4.65 -15.52
C ILE A 318 0.60 -6.04 -15.39
N VAL A 319 0.66 -6.74 -16.52
CA VAL A 319 1.36 -8.03 -16.62
C VAL A 319 2.85 -7.74 -16.77
N ALA A 320 3.65 -8.16 -15.79
CA ALA A 320 5.09 -8.00 -15.82
C ALA A 320 5.72 -8.95 -16.86
N ASP A 321 6.74 -8.45 -17.55
CA ASP A 321 7.55 -9.24 -18.47
C ASP A 321 8.48 -10.20 -17.68
N ALA A 322 8.59 -11.44 -18.13
CA ALA A 322 9.34 -12.48 -17.45
C ALA A 322 10.78 -12.52 -17.95
N ALA A 323 11.75 -12.49 -17.03
CA ALA A 323 13.15 -12.61 -17.41
C ALA A 323 13.44 -13.92 -18.20
N PRO A 324 14.34 -13.87 -19.19
CA PRO A 324 14.63 -15.02 -20.04
C PRO A 324 15.25 -16.17 -19.24
N SER A 325 15.09 -17.39 -19.74
CA SER A 325 15.72 -18.58 -19.18
C SER A 325 16.83 -19.08 -20.10
N VAL A 326 17.98 -19.43 -19.53
CA VAL A 326 19.14 -19.96 -20.27
C VAL A 326 19.77 -21.13 -19.53
N VAL A 327 20.08 -22.18 -20.28
CA VAL A 327 20.60 -23.45 -19.74
C VAL A 327 21.83 -23.88 -20.54
N ILE A 328 22.83 -24.40 -19.82
CA ILE A 328 23.97 -25.10 -20.41
C ILE A 328 23.57 -26.58 -20.53
N ASP A 329 23.31 -27.02 -21.76
CA ASP A 329 22.91 -28.40 -22.07
C ASP A 329 24.10 -29.37 -21.99
N ALA A 330 25.29 -28.89 -22.36
CA ALA A 330 26.57 -29.58 -22.16
C ALA A 330 27.71 -28.55 -21.98
N PRO A 331 28.70 -28.81 -21.11
CA PRO A 331 28.82 -29.97 -20.22
C PRO A 331 27.82 -29.90 -19.05
N LYS A 332 27.43 -31.07 -18.51
CA LYS A 332 26.51 -31.17 -17.35
C LYS A 332 27.21 -31.18 -16.00
N LYS A 333 28.53 -31.45 -15.99
CA LYS A 333 29.31 -31.50 -14.74
C LYS A 333 29.51 -30.07 -14.23
N PRO A 334 29.31 -29.81 -12.92
CA PRO A 334 29.50 -28.47 -12.36
C PRO A 334 30.95 -28.01 -12.40
N MET A 335 31.91 -28.94 -12.38
CA MET A 335 33.32 -28.68 -12.60
C MET A 335 33.88 -29.65 -13.64
N LEU A 336 34.57 -29.09 -14.64
CA LEU A 336 35.23 -29.84 -15.71
C LEU A 336 36.75 -29.62 -15.62
N GLU A 337 37.51 -30.70 -15.67
CA GLU A 337 38.96 -30.62 -15.80
C GLU A 337 39.36 -30.54 -17.28
N VAL A 338 40.21 -29.58 -17.63
CA VAL A 338 40.55 -29.25 -19.02
C VAL A 338 42.06 -29.04 -19.16
N ASP A 339 42.62 -29.50 -20.28
CA ASP A 339 44.02 -29.22 -20.63
C ASP A 339 44.23 -27.71 -20.90
N PRO A 340 45.38 -27.12 -20.52
CA PRO A 340 45.68 -25.72 -20.82
C PRO A 340 45.55 -25.34 -22.31
N GLN A 341 45.79 -26.27 -23.23
CA GLN A 341 45.64 -26.11 -24.68
C GLN A 341 44.34 -26.73 -25.22
N GLY A 342 43.46 -27.17 -24.32
CA GLY A 342 42.21 -27.83 -24.66
C GLY A 342 41.11 -26.86 -25.14
N GLN A 343 39.99 -27.46 -25.51
CA GLN A 343 38.78 -26.76 -25.91
C GLN A 343 37.58 -27.35 -25.16
N VAL A 344 36.62 -26.49 -24.79
CA VAL A 344 35.37 -26.90 -24.14
C VAL A 344 34.21 -26.62 -25.06
N GLN A 345 33.44 -27.65 -25.40
CA GLN A 345 32.20 -27.50 -26.15
C GLN A 345 31.06 -27.14 -25.20
N ILE A 346 30.53 -25.92 -25.33
CA ILE A 346 29.38 -25.42 -24.57
C ILE A 346 28.16 -25.45 -25.48
N ALA A 347 27.29 -26.44 -25.28
CA ALA A 347 25.96 -26.48 -25.90
C ALA A 347 24.96 -25.79 -24.98
N TRP A 348 24.08 -24.97 -25.53
CA TRP A 348 23.17 -24.15 -24.74
C TRP A 348 21.83 -23.95 -25.43
N SER A 349 20.83 -23.66 -24.60
CA SER A 349 19.49 -23.27 -25.02
C SER A 349 18.97 -22.12 -24.18
N ALA A 350 18.30 -21.18 -24.83
CA ALA A 350 17.68 -20.03 -24.19
C ALA A 350 16.24 -19.86 -24.69
N THR A 351 15.35 -19.44 -23.81
CA THR A 351 13.94 -19.22 -24.09
C THR A 351 13.40 -17.97 -23.41
N ASP A 352 12.51 -17.28 -24.10
CA ASP A 352 11.84 -16.06 -23.66
C ASP A 352 10.40 -16.05 -24.18
N ASP A 353 9.51 -15.29 -23.55
CA ASP A 353 8.10 -15.18 -23.95
C ASP A 353 7.88 -14.22 -25.12
N TYR A 354 8.66 -13.13 -25.22
CA TYR A 354 8.55 -12.12 -26.27
C TYR A 354 9.71 -12.16 -27.27
N GLY A 355 10.95 -12.27 -26.83
CA GLY A 355 12.10 -12.44 -27.70
C GLY A 355 13.46 -12.24 -27.04
N LEU A 356 14.43 -13.06 -27.45
CA LEU A 356 15.83 -12.93 -27.05
C LEU A 356 16.59 -11.99 -27.98
N GLN A 357 17.35 -11.06 -27.40
CA GLN A 357 18.23 -10.14 -28.13
C GLN A 357 19.68 -10.64 -28.18
N GLN A 358 20.18 -11.27 -27.12
CA GLN A 358 21.58 -11.70 -27.06
C GLN A 358 21.78 -12.85 -26.06
N VAL A 359 22.65 -13.79 -26.40
CA VAL A 359 23.20 -14.77 -25.45
C VAL A 359 24.72 -14.60 -25.39
N SER A 360 25.25 -14.48 -24.17
CA SER A 360 26.67 -14.26 -23.92
C SER A 360 27.23 -15.27 -22.93
N LEU A 361 28.47 -15.67 -23.13
CA LEU A 361 29.29 -16.37 -22.14
C LEU A 361 29.92 -15.32 -21.23
N VAL A 362 29.68 -15.44 -19.95
CA VAL A 362 30.33 -14.62 -18.91
C VAL A 362 31.27 -15.54 -18.14
N PHE A 363 32.53 -15.16 -18.03
CA PHE A 363 33.51 -15.93 -17.27
C PHE A 363 34.38 -15.04 -16.40
N GLN A 364 34.89 -15.63 -15.32
CA GLN A 364 35.73 -14.93 -14.36
C GLN A 364 36.86 -15.84 -13.89
N ARG A 365 38.09 -15.32 -14.00
CA ARG A 365 39.28 -15.95 -13.43
C ARG A 365 39.42 -15.51 -11.98
N ALA A 366 39.98 -16.36 -11.12
CA ALA A 366 40.19 -16.01 -9.71
C ALA A 366 40.96 -14.68 -9.57
N GLY A 367 40.37 -13.70 -8.88
CA GLY A 367 40.97 -12.37 -8.68
C GLY A 367 40.91 -11.41 -9.88
N SER A 368 40.18 -11.75 -10.94
CA SER A 368 39.99 -10.90 -12.13
C SER A 368 38.56 -10.35 -12.23
N LYS A 369 38.35 -9.35 -13.09
CA LYS A 369 37.01 -8.86 -13.46
C LYS A 369 36.34 -9.85 -14.42
N GLU A 370 35.01 -9.85 -14.42
CA GLU A 370 34.23 -10.63 -15.38
C GLU A 370 34.50 -10.18 -16.82
N GLU A 371 34.68 -11.16 -17.70
CA GLU A 371 34.80 -11.00 -19.13
C GLU A 371 33.57 -11.57 -19.82
N ARG A 372 33.20 -10.99 -20.97
CA ARG A 372 31.98 -11.34 -21.70
C ARG A 372 32.29 -11.60 -23.17
N VAL A 373 31.77 -12.71 -23.69
CA VAL A 373 31.85 -13.08 -25.10
C VAL A 373 30.43 -13.27 -25.63
N ALA A 374 30.06 -12.51 -26.64
CA ALA A 374 28.77 -12.70 -27.31
C ALA A 374 28.78 -14.03 -28.06
N LEU A 375 27.90 -14.96 -27.67
CA LEU A 375 27.77 -16.26 -28.36
C LEU A 375 26.85 -16.14 -29.57
N MET A 376 25.73 -15.44 -29.40
CA MET A 376 24.76 -15.24 -30.46
C MET A 376 23.98 -13.94 -30.26
N THR A 377 23.76 -13.24 -31.37
CA THR A 377 22.89 -12.06 -31.47
C THR A 377 22.02 -12.26 -32.71
N PRO A 378 20.77 -12.73 -32.57
CA PRO A 378 19.91 -12.94 -33.72
C PRO A 378 19.60 -11.60 -34.42
N ALA A 379 19.43 -11.63 -35.74
CA ALA A 379 19.10 -10.43 -36.52
C ALA A 379 17.68 -9.88 -36.20
N VAL A 380 16.77 -10.77 -35.79
CA VAL A 380 15.42 -10.45 -35.31
C VAL A 380 15.23 -11.17 -33.97
N PRO A 381 14.61 -10.52 -32.96
CA PRO A 381 14.34 -11.18 -31.68
C PRO A 381 13.61 -12.51 -31.86
N ALA A 382 14.09 -13.54 -31.16
CA ALA A 382 13.55 -14.89 -31.27
C ALA A 382 13.21 -15.45 -29.91
N LYS A 383 12.02 -16.04 -29.76
CA LYS A 383 11.56 -16.63 -28.49
C LYS A 383 12.40 -17.81 -28.01
N ARG A 384 13.14 -18.46 -28.92
CA ARG A 384 13.98 -19.62 -28.61
C ARG A 384 15.27 -19.53 -29.41
N LEU A 385 16.40 -19.67 -28.72
CA LEU A 385 17.72 -19.77 -29.31
C LEU A 385 18.41 -21.03 -28.81
N ARG A 386 19.20 -21.66 -29.68
CA ARG A 386 20.07 -22.78 -29.33
C ARG A 386 21.36 -22.66 -30.10
N GLY A 387 22.46 -23.08 -29.50
CA GLY A 387 23.76 -23.03 -30.15
C GLY A 387 24.77 -23.94 -29.47
N ALA A 388 25.92 -24.06 -30.12
CA ALA A 388 27.12 -24.65 -29.56
C ALA A 388 28.26 -23.66 -29.74
N TYR A 389 29.08 -23.51 -28.71
CA TYR A 389 30.27 -22.66 -28.72
C TYR A 389 31.48 -23.47 -28.30
N THR A 390 32.51 -23.46 -29.15
CA THR A 390 33.80 -24.07 -28.84
C THR A 390 34.67 -23.04 -28.14
N TRP A 391 34.82 -23.17 -26.83
CA TRP A 391 35.64 -22.28 -26.03
C TRP A 391 37.09 -22.75 -26.02
N GLU A 392 37.96 -22.02 -26.72
CA GLU A 392 39.40 -22.23 -26.66
C GLU A 392 39.97 -21.72 -25.34
N ILE A 393 40.71 -22.58 -24.63
CA ILE A 393 41.27 -22.26 -23.31
C ILE A 393 42.66 -21.63 -23.43
N ALA A 394 43.43 -21.99 -24.45
CA ALA A 394 44.79 -21.48 -24.67
C ALA A 394 44.90 -19.94 -24.64
N PRO A 395 43.98 -19.15 -25.25
CA PRO A 395 44.05 -17.69 -25.22
C PRO A 395 43.91 -17.08 -23.81
N LEU A 396 43.30 -17.80 -22.87
CA LEU A 396 43.09 -17.34 -21.50
C LEU A 396 44.38 -17.34 -20.67
N LYS A 397 45.45 -18.00 -21.17
CA LYS A 397 46.76 -18.12 -20.52
C LYS A 397 46.65 -18.60 -19.06
N LEU A 398 45.82 -19.62 -18.85
CA LEU A 398 45.60 -20.21 -17.53
C LEU A 398 46.70 -21.22 -17.20
N ARG A 399 47.06 -21.29 -15.92
CA ARG A 399 48.10 -22.19 -15.42
C ARG A 399 47.49 -23.47 -14.88
N ALA A 400 48.32 -24.50 -14.73
CA ALA A 400 47.93 -25.74 -14.06
C ALA A 400 47.30 -25.44 -12.69
N GLY A 401 46.13 -26.04 -12.42
CA GLY A 401 45.36 -25.84 -11.19
C GLY A 401 44.51 -24.57 -11.13
N ASP A 402 44.65 -23.62 -12.07
CA ASP A 402 43.81 -22.42 -12.10
C ASP A 402 42.33 -22.82 -12.34
N LYS A 403 41.42 -22.04 -11.74
CA LYS A 403 39.97 -22.23 -11.86
C LYS A 403 39.32 -21.00 -12.50
N VAL A 404 38.40 -21.25 -13.43
CA VAL A 404 37.59 -20.21 -14.07
C VAL A 404 36.13 -20.58 -13.93
N SER A 405 35.35 -19.71 -13.29
CA SER A 405 33.90 -19.82 -13.26
C SER A 405 33.31 -19.24 -14.52
N TYR A 406 32.23 -19.84 -15.03
CA TYR A 406 31.51 -19.33 -16.17
C TYR A 406 30.02 -19.64 -16.08
N HIS A 407 29.22 -18.78 -16.69
CA HIS A 407 27.78 -18.94 -16.86
C HIS A 407 27.36 -18.29 -18.16
N LEU A 408 26.13 -18.57 -18.60
CA LEU A 408 25.53 -17.91 -19.74
C LEU A 408 24.55 -16.83 -19.26
N GLU A 409 24.59 -15.68 -19.93
CA GLU A 409 23.66 -14.57 -19.73
C GLU A 409 22.82 -14.43 -21.01
N ALA A 410 21.50 -14.58 -20.90
CA ALA A 410 20.55 -14.25 -21.95
C ALA A 410 19.91 -12.89 -21.66
N LYS A 411 19.75 -12.07 -22.69
CA LYS A 411 19.05 -10.78 -22.64
C LYS A 411 17.82 -10.84 -23.51
N ASP A 412 16.70 -10.37 -22.99
CA ASP A 412 15.47 -10.18 -23.75
C ASP A 412 15.54 -8.92 -24.62
N ASN A 413 14.43 -8.61 -25.28
CA ASN A 413 14.26 -7.45 -26.15
C ASN A 413 13.35 -6.37 -25.53
N ASP A 414 13.15 -6.36 -24.22
CA ASP A 414 12.27 -5.40 -23.56
C ASP A 414 12.84 -3.97 -23.70
N ALA A 415 12.10 -3.13 -24.43
CA ALA A 415 12.44 -1.73 -24.66
C ALA A 415 11.68 -0.76 -23.73
N VAL A 416 10.71 -1.24 -22.96
CA VAL A 416 9.84 -0.45 -22.09
C VAL A 416 10.40 -0.37 -20.67
N ASP A 417 10.65 -1.52 -20.02
CA ASP A 417 11.30 -1.55 -18.70
C ASP A 417 12.83 -1.66 -18.79
N GLY A 418 13.31 -2.00 -19.99
CA GLY A 418 14.72 -2.18 -20.32
C GLY A 418 15.13 -3.65 -20.21
N ALA A 419 16.09 -4.05 -21.06
CA ALA A 419 16.39 -5.46 -21.27
C ALA A 419 16.72 -6.20 -19.96
N GLN A 420 15.92 -7.21 -19.62
CA GLN A 420 16.16 -8.05 -18.46
C GLN A 420 17.16 -9.15 -18.80
N LYS A 421 17.65 -9.81 -17.74
CA LYS A 421 18.74 -10.79 -17.82
C LYS A 421 18.37 -12.09 -17.16
N GLY A 422 18.54 -13.17 -17.93
CA GLY A 422 18.49 -14.55 -17.48
C GLY A 422 19.90 -15.10 -17.32
N VAL A 423 20.17 -15.80 -16.22
CA VAL A 423 21.50 -16.38 -15.95
C VAL A 423 21.39 -17.88 -15.75
N SER A 424 22.29 -18.64 -16.39
CA SER A 424 22.36 -20.10 -16.22
C SER A 424 22.99 -20.48 -14.88
N ALA A 425 22.91 -21.76 -14.52
CA ALA A 425 23.75 -22.29 -13.45
C ALA A 425 25.24 -22.02 -13.75
N THR A 426 25.97 -21.55 -12.74
CA THR A 426 27.42 -21.34 -12.82
C THR A 426 28.14 -22.67 -12.80
N GLN A 427 29.03 -22.88 -13.76
CA GLN A 427 29.94 -24.00 -13.83
C GLN A 427 31.39 -23.51 -13.73
N ALA A 428 32.32 -24.42 -13.51
CA ALA A 428 33.74 -24.10 -13.45
C ALA A 428 34.56 -25.00 -14.36
N ILE A 429 35.62 -24.45 -14.93
CA ILE A 429 36.72 -25.23 -15.49
C ILE A 429 37.90 -25.17 -14.52
N LYS A 430 38.55 -26.31 -14.31
CA LYS A 430 39.82 -26.43 -13.60
C LYS A 430 40.87 -26.88 -14.62
N ILE A 431 42.00 -26.18 -14.65
CA ILE A 431 43.08 -26.57 -15.54
C ILE A 431 43.82 -27.76 -14.94
N PHE A 432 44.01 -28.79 -15.76
CA PHE A 432 44.72 -30.00 -15.39
C PHE A 432 46.12 -29.69 -14.84
N SER A 433 46.48 -30.31 -13.72
CA SER A 433 47.83 -30.27 -13.14
C SER A 433 48.39 -31.69 -13.03
N ALA A 434 49.52 -31.93 -13.69
CA ALA A 434 50.22 -33.21 -13.61
C ALA A 434 50.73 -33.47 -12.19
N ALA A 435 51.21 -32.43 -11.49
CA ALA A 435 51.67 -32.55 -10.11
C ALA A 435 50.54 -32.93 -9.15
N GLU A 436 49.36 -32.33 -9.30
CA GLU A 436 48.20 -32.65 -8.46
C GLU A 436 47.71 -34.08 -8.72
N HIS A 437 47.57 -34.49 -9.99
CA HIS A 437 47.16 -35.86 -10.33
C HIS A 437 48.17 -36.91 -9.82
N SER A 438 49.48 -36.66 -9.99
CA SER A 438 50.52 -37.54 -9.45
C SER A 438 50.48 -37.61 -7.92
N ARG A 439 50.14 -36.51 -7.24
CA ARG A 439 50.03 -36.47 -5.79
C ARG A 439 48.85 -37.30 -5.29
N GLU A 440 47.69 -37.21 -5.92
CA GLU A 440 46.53 -38.04 -5.59
C GLU A 440 46.84 -39.53 -5.75
N ALA A 441 47.50 -39.90 -6.85
CA ALA A 441 48.00 -41.25 -7.10
C ALA A 441 48.97 -41.74 -5.99
N LEU A 442 49.88 -40.88 -5.53
CA LEU A 442 50.81 -41.18 -4.45
C LEU A 442 50.12 -41.34 -3.09
N ILE A 443 49.10 -40.53 -2.80
CA ILE A 443 48.31 -40.65 -1.56
C ILE A 443 47.61 -42.00 -1.53
N HIS A 444 47.02 -42.43 -2.65
CA HIS A 444 46.37 -43.74 -2.72
C HIS A 444 47.38 -44.89 -2.57
N ALA A 445 48.53 -44.81 -3.26
CA ALA A 445 49.58 -45.81 -3.12
C ALA A 445 50.16 -45.87 -1.70
N GLN A 446 50.31 -44.72 -1.03
CA GLN A 446 50.72 -44.64 0.37
C GLN A 446 49.71 -45.34 1.29
N ALA A 447 48.41 -45.12 1.10
CA ALA A 447 47.38 -45.77 1.92
C ALA A 447 47.44 -47.31 1.81
N LEU A 448 47.78 -47.84 0.62
CA LEU A 448 47.98 -49.28 0.43
C LEU A 448 49.27 -49.78 1.11
N TRP A 449 50.35 -49.00 1.04
CA TRP A 449 51.59 -49.31 1.77
C TRP A 449 51.40 -49.29 3.28
N GLU A 450 50.69 -48.31 3.85
CA GLU A 450 50.38 -48.25 5.28
C GLU A 450 49.56 -49.48 5.73
N ARG A 451 48.65 -49.96 4.88
CA ARG A 451 47.92 -51.21 5.13
C ARG A 451 48.80 -52.45 5.05
N LEU A 452 49.82 -52.46 4.19
CA LEU A 452 50.82 -53.52 4.15
C LEU A 452 51.69 -53.53 5.40
N VAL A 453 52.11 -52.35 5.88
CA VAL A 453 52.81 -52.20 7.16
C VAL A 453 51.96 -52.71 8.32
N ALA A 454 50.67 -52.37 8.33
CA ALA A 454 49.74 -52.87 9.34
C ALA A 454 49.59 -54.39 9.29
N LEU A 455 49.49 -54.97 8.09
CA LEU A 455 49.46 -56.43 7.90
C LEU A 455 50.73 -57.08 8.46
N LEU A 456 51.91 -56.55 8.12
CA LEU A 456 53.19 -57.04 8.62
C LEU A 456 53.28 -56.96 10.15
N ALA A 457 52.88 -55.83 10.75
CA ALA A 457 52.82 -55.70 12.20
C ALA A 457 51.89 -56.76 12.82
N ASP A 458 50.74 -56.98 12.21
CA ASP A 458 49.77 -58.01 12.61
C ASP A 458 50.33 -59.43 12.54
N ARG A 459 51.28 -59.70 11.62
CA ARG A 459 52.00 -60.99 11.50
C ARG A 459 53.10 -61.13 12.53
N LEU A 460 53.86 -60.06 12.77
CA LEU A 460 54.94 -60.04 13.77
C LEU A 460 54.41 -60.21 15.20
N GLU A 461 53.23 -59.66 15.49
CA GLU A 461 52.55 -59.78 16.78
C GLU A 461 51.67 -61.04 16.89
N GLU A 462 51.64 -61.90 15.87
CA GLU A 462 50.79 -63.10 15.88
C GLU A 462 51.23 -64.05 17.00
N LYS A 463 50.34 -64.27 17.98
CA LYS A 463 50.62 -65.14 19.13
C LYS A 463 50.85 -66.58 18.69
N PRO A 464 51.73 -67.34 19.39
CA PRO A 464 51.93 -68.76 19.12
C PRO A 464 50.62 -69.54 19.10
N THR A 465 50.55 -70.57 18.25
CA THR A 465 49.38 -71.44 18.15
C THR A 465 49.02 -72.05 19.52
N PRO A 466 47.81 -71.82 20.05
CA PRO A 466 47.39 -72.40 21.32
C PRO A 466 47.09 -73.91 21.19
N PRO A 467 47.14 -74.67 22.31
CA PRO A 467 46.75 -76.09 22.33
C PRO A 467 45.26 -76.28 21.99
N GLU A 468 44.88 -77.49 21.55
CA GLU A 468 43.52 -77.80 21.07
C GLU A 468 42.42 -77.46 22.10
N GLY A 469 41.33 -76.80 21.65
CA GLY A 469 40.20 -76.39 22.49
C GLY A 469 39.57 -75.04 22.09
N GLU A 470 38.77 -74.45 22.98
CA GLU A 470 38.09 -73.16 22.74
C GLU A 470 39.03 -71.96 22.45
N PRO A 471 40.20 -71.81 23.13
CA PRO A 471 41.15 -70.74 22.81
C PRO A 471 41.71 -70.83 21.38
N ALA A 472 41.83 -72.05 20.83
CA ALA A 472 42.30 -72.27 19.48
C ALA A 472 41.25 -71.85 18.44
N ALA A 473 39.97 -72.15 18.65
CA ALA A 473 38.89 -71.73 17.77
C ALA A 473 38.85 -70.21 17.57
N GLN A 474 38.99 -69.44 18.66
CA GLN A 474 39.03 -67.97 18.60
C GLN A 474 40.27 -67.45 17.89
N TRP A 475 41.44 -68.04 18.16
CA TRP A 475 42.69 -67.72 17.48
C TRP A 475 42.56 -67.96 15.96
N TYR A 476 41.98 -69.09 15.54
CA TYR A 476 41.75 -69.39 14.11
C TYR A 476 40.79 -68.40 13.45
N ALA A 477 39.72 -68.00 14.15
CA ALA A 477 38.77 -67.03 13.62
C ALA A 477 39.42 -65.66 13.38
N GLN A 478 40.22 -65.17 14.33
CA GLN A 478 40.92 -63.89 14.19
C GLN A 478 41.99 -63.93 13.09
N THR A 479 42.81 -64.98 13.06
CA THR A 479 43.90 -65.11 12.09
C THR A 479 43.39 -65.37 10.67
N SER A 480 42.30 -66.13 10.51
CA SER A 480 41.64 -66.29 9.20
C SER A 480 41.02 -65.00 8.67
N GLN A 481 40.57 -64.08 9.55
CA GLN A 481 40.17 -62.74 9.14
C GLN A 481 41.37 -61.96 8.59
N LYS A 482 42.51 -61.97 9.30
CA LYS A 482 43.76 -61.35 8.82
C LYS A 482 44.18 -61.88 7.44
N ASP A 483 44.05 -63.18 7.19
CA ASP A 483 44.34 -63.76 5.86
C ASP A 483 43.39 -63.24 4.77
N ARG A 484 42.11 -63.07 5.09
CA ARG A 484 41.14 -62.50 4.14
C ARG A 484 41.49 -61.05 3.81
N ASP A 485 41.81 -60.27 4.83
CA ASP A 485 42.17 -58.86 4.67
C ASP A 485 43.47 -58.70 3.87
N GLY A 486 44.47 -59.55 4.12
CA GLY A 486 45.69 -59.61 3.32
C GLY A 486 45.44 -59.97 1.85
N ARG A 487 44.53 -60.92 1.56
CA ARG A 487 44.17 -61.25 0.17
C ARG A 487 43.47 -60.08 -0.54
N VAL A 488 42.59 -59.36 0.17
CA VAL A 488 41.94 -58.15 -0.37
C VAL A 488 42.98 -57.07 -0.65
N LEU A 489 43.90 -56.83 0.28
CA LEU A 489 45.00 -55.89 0.08
C LEU A 489 45.85 -56.26 -1.15
N SER A 490 46.22 -57.53 -1.30
CA SER A 490 46.98 -58.00 -2.47
C SER A 490 46.26 -57.73 -3.79
N SER A 491 44.93 -57.93 -3.85
CA SER A 491 44.16 -57.67 -5.07
C SER A 491 44.04 -56.16 -5.36
N GLU A 492 43.84 -55.33 -4.33
CA GLU A 492 43.79 -53.86 -4.45
C GLU A 492 45.14 -53.28 -4.88
N MET A 493 46.25 -53.77 -4.34
CA MET A 493 47.60 -53.40 -4.77
C MET A 493 47.85 -53.76 -6.23
N SER A 494 47.40 -54.93 -6.68
CA SER A 494 47.49 -55.34 -8.09
C SER A 494 46.68 -54.43 -9.01
N ALA A 495 45.44 -54.09 -8.60
CA ALA A 495 44.56 -53.20 -9.35
C ALA A 495 45.13 -51.78 -9.44
N ALA A 496 45.46 -51.16 -8.30
CA ALA A 496 46.06 -49.84 -8.23
C ALA A 496 47.38 -49.76 -9.00
N GLY A 497 48.25 -50.78 -8.86
CA GLY A 497 49.49 -50.86 -9.62
C GLY A 497 49.25 -50.93 -11.14
N THR A 498 48.18 -51.61 -11.59
CA THR A 498 47.80 -51.67 -13.00
C THR A 498 47.25 -50.34 -13.51
N GLU A 499 46.46 -49.63 -12.71
CA GLU A 499 45.96 -48.29 -13.05
C GLU A 499 47.09 -47.28 -13.20
N LEU A 500 48.01 -47.25 -12.24
CA LEU A 500 49.20 -46.37 -12.28
C LEU A 500 50.12 -46.65 -13.47
N LEU A 501 50.13 -47.88 -13.99
CA LEU A 501 50.92 -48.21 -15.19
C LEU A 501 50.24 -47.78 -16.49
N LYS A 502 48.91 -47.68 -16.49
CA LYS A 502 48.14 -47.17 -17.63
C LYS A 502 48.19 -45.65 -17.70
N ASP A 503 48.21 -44.99 -16.55
CA ASP A 503 48.39 -43.56 -16.48
C ASP A 503 49.82 -43.16 -16.91
N LYS A 504 49.91 -42.19 -17.83
CA LYS A 504 51.18 -41.67 -18.34
C LYS A 504 51.87 -40.76 -17.34
N LEU A 505 51.10 -40.11 -16.47
CA LEU A 505 51.56 -39.07 -15.55
C LEU A 505 51.82 -39.63 -14.14
N ALA A 506 51.29 -40.80 -13.83
CA ALA A 506 51.58 -41.52 -12.60
C ALA A 506 53.05 -42.01 -12.51
N PRO A 507 53.59 -42.12 -11.29
CA PRO A 507 54.93 -42.66 -11.05
C PRO A 507 54.95 -44.17 -11.35
N ARG A 508 55.34 -44.53 -12.58
CA ARG A 508 55.39 -45.93 -13.05
C ARG A 508 56.24 -46.85 -12.17
N ALA A 509 57.25 -46.32 -11.49
CA ALA A 509 58.06 -47.09 -10.55
C ALA A 509 57.22 -47.61 -9.37
N VAL A 510 56.37 -46.76 -8.79
CA VAL A 510 55.43 -47.12 -7.72
C VAL A 510 54.40 -48.12 -8.24
N GLY A 511 53.85 -47.90 -9.44
CA GLY A 511 52.91 -48.86 -10.06
C GLY A 511 53.52 -50.25 -10.28
N ARG A 512 54.78 -50.32 -10.75
CA ARG A 512 55.52 -51.60 -10.85
C ARG A 512 55.76 -52.23 -9.49
N ALA A 513 56.08 -51.44 -8.47
CA ALA A 513 56.33 -51.93 -7.12
C ALA A 513 55.08 -52.49 -6.45
N LEU A 514 53.92 -51.81 -6.57
CA LEU A 514 52.65 -52.33 -6.08
C LEU A 514 52.28 -53.65 -6.76
N ARG A 515 52.49 -53.76 -8.08
CA ARG A 515 52.30 -55.03 -8.78
C ARG A 515 53.29 -56.10 -8.31
N TYR A 516 54.56 -55.75 -8.15
CA TYR A 516 55.58 -56.67 -7.65
C TYR A 516 55.18 -57.22 -6.27
N ALA A 517 54.87 -56.33 -5.32
CA ALA A 517 54.42 -56.68 -3.98
C ALA A 517 53.15 -57.55 -4.03
N SER A 518 52.18 -57.25 -4.89
CA SER A 518 51.00 -58.10 -5.04
C SER A 518 51.33 -59.52 -5.53
N THR A 519 52.35 -59.67 -6.38
CA THR A 519 52.77 -60.96 -6.95
C THR A 519 53.60 -61.82 -5.99
N SER A 520 54.33 -61.22 -5.06
CA SER A 520 55.01 -61.91 -3.96
C SER A 520 54.04 -62.24 -2.83
N LEU A 521 53.21 -61.27 -2.42
CA LEU A 521 52.31 -61.37 -1.27
C LEU A 521 51.21 -62.40 -1.46
N GLY A 522 50.53 -62.42 -2.61
CA GLY A 522 49.39 -63.32 -2.86
C GLY A 522 49.73 -64.81 -2.65
N PRO A 523 50.81 -65.34 -3.29
CA PRO A 523 51.26 -66.70 -3.05
C PRO A 523 51.73 -66.97 -1.62
N ALA A 524 52.36 -66.01 -0.95
CA ALA A 524 52.79 -66.15 0.45
C ALA A 524 51.58 -66.32 1.39
N LEU A 525 50.61 -65.41 1.30
CA LEU A 525 49.33 -65.48 2.03
C LEU A 525 48.59 -66.80 1.78
N GLN A 526 48.58 -67.27 0.53
CA GLN A 526 47.92 -68.52 0.18
C GLN A 526 48.62 -69.72 0.83
N ARG A 527 49.97 -69.76 0.86
CA ARG A 527 50.73 -70.82 1.54
C ARG A 527 50.46 -70.82 3.04
N THR A 528 50.47 -69.66 3.68
CA THR A 528 50.19 -69.52 5.11
C THR A 528 48.77 -69.94 5.45
N SER A 529 47.78 -69.50 4.65
CA SER A 529 46.38 -69.90 4.84
C SER A 529 46.17 -71.41 4.66
N ILE A 530 46.84 -72.04 3.67
CA ILE A 530 46.82 -73.50 3.49
C ILE A 530 47.49 -74.21 4.67
N ALA A 531 48.66 -73.72 5.12
CA ALA A 531 49.38 -74.29 6.26
C ALA A 531 48.62 -74.14 7.58
N ARG A 532 47.76 -73.13 7.70
CA ARG A 532 46.87 -72.90 8.85
C ARG A 532 45.62 -73.78 8.82
N ALA A 533 45.13 -74.20 7.66
CA ALA A 533 43.87 -74.94 7.53
C ALA A 533 43.80 -76.28 8.31
N PRO A 534 44.88 -77.07 8.49
CA PRO A 534 44.88 -78.24 9.36
C PRO A 534 44.74 -77.89 10.84
N LEU A 535 45.32 -76.77 11.28
CA LEU A 535 45.24 -76.31 12.67
C LEU A 535 43.79 -75.96 13.05
N ALA A 536 43.07 -75.28 12.14
CA ALA A 536 41.66 -74.91 12.33
C ALA A 536 40.70 -76.10 12.38
N ARG A 537 41.03 -77.22 11.72
CA ARG A 537 40.14 -78.39 11.60
C ARG A 537 40.44 -79.50 12.62
N GLY A 538 41.51 -79.37 13.41
CA GLY A 538 42.05 -80.45 14.24
C GLY A 538 42.86 -81.42 13.38
N SER A 539 44.18 -81.47 13.59
CA SER A 539 45.10 -82.32 12.84
C SER A 539 45.57 -83.47 13.73
N LEU A 540 45.61 -84.70 13.20
CA LEU A 540 46.19 -85.85 13.90
C LEU A 540 47.70 -85.66 14.20
N ASP A 541 48.40 -84.91 13.35
CA ASP A 541 49.77 -84.42 13.58
C ASP A 541 49.73 -82.91 13.85
N HIS A 542 49.40 -82.54 15.07
CA HIS A 542 49.32 -81.14 15.49
C HIS A 542 50.71 -80.48 15.46
N GLU A 543 51.74 -81.14 15.97
CA GLU A 543 53.10 -80.58 16.02
C GLU A 543 53.68 -80.33 14.62
N GLY A 544 53.49 -81.26 13.68
CA GLY A 544 53.91 -81.07 12.29
C GLY A 544 53.16 -79.93 11.62
N ALA A 545 51.85 -79.80 11.86
CA ALA A 545 51.05 -78.68 11.37
C ALA A 545 51.52 -77.33 11.92
N VAL A 546 51.86 -77.24 13.22
CA VAL A 546 52.41 -76.03 13.84
C VAL A 546 53.76 -75.65 13.23
N ARG A 547 54.66 -76.62 13.02
CA ARG A 547 55.96 -76.37 12.35
C ARG A 547 55.77 -75.87 10.92
N ASN A 548 54.92 -76.52 10.13
CA ASN A 548 54.65 -76.13 8.74
C ASN A 548 54.05 -74.73 8.64
N PHE A 549 53.11 -74.41 9.53
CA PHE A 549 52.54 -73.07 9.64
C PHE A 549 53.59 -72.03 10.03
N GLY A 550 54.42 -72.30 11.05
CA GLY A 550 55.48 -71.38 11.47
C GLY A 550 56.48 -71.09 10.35
N VAL A 551 56.87 -72.08 9.56
CA VAL A 551 57.73 -71.89 8.37
C VAL A 551 57.02 -71.07 7.29
N ALA A 552 55.73 -71.31 7.05
CA ALA A 552 54.97 -70.54 6.07
C ALA A 552 54.83 -69.06 6.48
N LEU A 553 54.47 -68.82 7.75
CA LEU A 553 54.32 -67.48 8.33
C LEU A 553 55.66 -66.72 8.34
N ALA A 554 56.76 -67.35 8.74
CA ALA A 554 58.08 -66.71 8.72
C ALA A 554 58.52 -66.32 7.30
N ASN A 555 58.19 -67.12 6.29
CA ASN A 555 58.44 -66.77 4.89
C ASN A 555 57.52 -65.65 4.39
N GLU A 556 56.26 -65.60 4.83
CA GLU A 556 55.35 -64.49 4.53
C GLU A 556 55.88 -63.18 5.11
N ILE A 557 56.21 -63.16 6.42
CA ILE A 557 56.79 -61.99 7.10
C ILE A 557 58.02 -61.47 6.34
N LYS A 558 58.90 -62.38 5.91
CA LYS A 558 60.11 -62.00 5.17
C LYS A 558 59.81 -61.33 3.81
N GLU A 559 58.81 -61.81 3.07
CA GLU A 559 58.41 -61.17 1.80
C GLU A 559 57.70 -59.84 2.06
N GLU A 560 56.85 -59.76 3.09
CA GLU A 560 56.19 -58.53 3.51
C GLU A 560 57.19 -57.44 3.94
N GLU A 561 58.18 -57.76 4.77
CA GLU A 561 59.25 -56.83 5.17
C GLU A 561 59.99 -56.27 3.96
N LYS A 562 60.34 -57.14 3.02
CA LYS A 562 61.03 -56.74 1.79
C LYS A 562 60.15 -55.84 0.93
N ASP A 563 58.87 -56.15 0.78
CA ASP A 563 57.93 -55.38 -0.03
C ASP A 563 57.61 -54.02 0.61
N VAL A 564 57.50 -53.96 1.94
CA VAL A 564 57.33 -52.71 2.72
C VAL A 564 58.51 -51.77 2.50
N LEU A 565 59.74 -52.24 2.69
CA LEU A 565 60.94 -51.43 2.54
C LEU A 565 61.15 -50.98 1.09
N TYR A 566 60.87 -51.87 0.13
CA TYR A 566 60.99 -51.54 -1.29
C TYR A 566 59.97 -50.49 -1.75
N LEU A 567 58.72 -50.58 -1.27
CA LEU A 567 57.69 -49.59 -1.55
C LEU A 567 57.97 -48.24 -0.88
N GLU A 568 58.49 -48.25 0.35
CA GLU A 568 58.87 -47.03 1.08
C GLU A 568 59.88 -46.18 0.29
N ASP A 569 61.01 -46.79 -0.12
CA ASP A 569 62.05 -46.10 -0.89
C ASP A 569 61.51 -45.48 -2.20
N LEU A 570 60.66 -46.23 -2.91
CA LEU A 570 60.07 -45.76 -4.16
C LEU A 570 59.00 -44.68 -3.96
N LEU A 571 58.21 -44.76 -2.90
CA LEU A 571 57.23 -43.74 -2.55
C LEU A 571 57.93 -42.44 -2.16
N ASP A 572 58.99 -42.50 -1.36
CA ASP A 572 59.76 -41.33 -0.95
C ASP A 572 60.43 -40.65 -2.13
N ARG A 573 61.04 -41.43 -3.02
CA ARG A 573 61.60 -40.90 -4.28
C ARG A 573 60.52 -40.24 -5.14
N ALA A 574 59.38 -40.89 -5.31
CA ALA A 574 58.30 -40.34 -6.13
C ALA A 574 57.67 -39.08 -5.52
N ARG A 575 57.61 -38.98 -4.18
CA ARG A 575 57.20 -37.75 -3.48
C ARG A 575 58.17 -36.61 -3.75
N LEU A 576 59.48 -36.85 -3.68
CA LEU A 576 60.48 -35.83 -3.99
C LEU A 576 60.34 -35.32 -5.43
N ASP A 577 60.15 -36.22 -6.39
CA ASP A 577 59.92 -35.87 -7.79
C ASP A 577 58.64 -35.02 -7.96
N ALA A 578 57.54 -35.40 -7.29
CA ALA A 578 56.29 -34.64 -7.32
C ALA A 578 56.42 -33.25 -6.67
N MET A 579 57.17 -33.12 -5.58
CA MET A 579 57.46 -31.83 -4.94
C MET A 579 58.31 -30.93 -5.83
N GLN A 580 59.28 -31.49 -6.56
CA GLN A 580 60.08 -30.74 -7.52
C GLN A 580 59.20 -30.20 -8.66
N GLU A 581 58.28 -31.01 -9.18
CA GLU A 581 57.38 -30.58 -10.26
C GLU A 581 56.43 -29.47 -9.79
N LEU A 582 55.83 -29.63 -8.61
CA LEU A 582 55.03 -28.58 -7.97
C LEU A 582 55.84 -27.29 -7.76
N GLY A 583 57.11 -27.41 -7.35
CA GLY A 583 58.03 -26.28 -7.23
C GLY A 583 58.27 -25.56 -8.56
N LYS A 584 58.39 -26.29 -9.67
CA LYS A 584 58.51 -25.70 -11.02
C LYS A 584 57.21 -25.00 -11.43
N GLU A 585 56.05 -25.61 -11.18
CA GLU A 585 54.74 -25.01 -11.47
C GLU A 585 54.54 -23.70 -10.69
N LEU A 586 54.86 -23.69 -9.38
CA LEU A 586 54.80 -22.49 -8.53
C LEU A 586 55.80 -21.42 -8.97
N ALA A 587 57.02 -21.80 -9.35
CA ALA A 587 58.02 -20.86 -9.84
C ALA A 587 57.62 -20.23 -11.18
N ALA A 588 56.99 -20.99 -12.08
CA ALA A 588 56.42 -20.48 -13.31
C ALA A 588 55.28 -19.49 -13.02
N SER A 589 54.37 -19.87 -12.11
CA SER A 589 53.27 -19.04 -11.64
C SER A 589 53.74 -17.69 -11.07
N ARG A 590 54.81 -17.69 -10.26
CA ARG A 590 55.39 -16.47 -9.69
C ARG A 590 56.05 -15.56 -10.74
N ARG A 591 56.73 -16.12 -11.75
CA ARG A 591 57.39 -15.33 -12.81
C ARG A 591 56.39 -14.56 -13.67
N GLU A 592 55.22 -15.14 -13.91
CA GLU A 592 54.16 -14.45 -14.66
C GLU A 592 53.44 -13.39 -13.82
N LEU A 593 53.20 -13.62 -12.53
CA LEU A 593 52.63 -12.59 -11.64
C LEU A 593 53.53 -11.36 -11.48
N ALA A 594 54.83 -11.51 -11.71
CA ALA A 594 55.81 -10.43 -11.65
C ALA A 594 55.98 -9.67 -12.98
N ARG A 595 55.35 -10.14 -14.07
CA ARG A 595 55.29 -9.45 -15.38
C ARG A 595 53.98 -8.72 -15.51
#